data_AF-U6D0I9-F1
#
_entry.id   AF-U6D0I9-F1
#
_cell.length_a   1.000
_cell.length_b   1.000
_cell.length_c   1.000
_cell.angle_alpha   90.00
_cell.angle_beta   90.00
_cell.angle_gamma   90.00
#
_symmetry.space_group_name_H-M   'P 1'
#
loop_
_entity.id
_entity.type
_entity.pdbx_description
1 polymer ?
#
loop_
_entity_poly.entity_id
_entity_poly.type
_entity_poly.pdbx_seq_one_letter_code
_entity_poly.pdbx_strand_id
1 'polypeptide(L)'
;NGSILSLVQCLTCDRVSTTVETFQDLSLPIPGKEDLAKLHSAIYQNVPAKPGACGDSYAAQGWLAFIVEYIRRFVVSCTPSWFWGPVITLEDCLAAFFAADELKGDNMYSCERCKKLRNGVKYCKVLRLPEILCIHLKRFRHEVMYSFKISSHVTFPLEGLDLRPFLAKECKSQITTYDLLSVICHHGTAGSGHYIAYCQNVINGQWYEFDDQYVTEVHETVVQNAEAYVLFYRKSSEEAVRERQQVVSLAAMREPSLLRFYVSREWLNKFNTFAEPGPITNHTFLCAHGGIPPHKYHYIDDLVVILPQNVWEHLYNRFGGGPAVNHLYVCSICQVEIEALAKRRRTEIDTFIKLNKAFQAEESPSVIYCISMQWFREWEAFVKGKGKDNEPPGPIDNSRIAQVKGSGHIQLKQGADYGQISEETWVYLNNLYGGGPEIAIRQSVAQLQDPESLHGEQKIEAETRAM
;
A
#
# COMPACT_ATOMS: atom_id res chain seq x y z
N ASN A 1 -2.26 -6.00 4.46
CA ASN A 1 -1.13 -5.36 5.18
C ASN A 1 -1.13 -5.81 6.63
N GLY A 2 0.04 -6.18 7.14
CA GLY A 2 0.27 -6.41 8.56
C GLY A 2 0.78 -5.14 9.25
N SER A 3 1.01 -5.21 10.55
CA SER A 3 1.70 -4.15 11.29
C SER A 3 2.67 -4.70 12.33
N ILE A 4 3.82 -4.05 12.49
CA ILE A 4 4.85 -4.34 13.49
C ILE A 4 4.85 -3.23 14.54
N LEU A 5 4.96 -3.64 15.81
CA LEU A 5 5.27 -2.79 16.95
C LEU A 5 6.78 -2.81 17.16
N SER A 6 7.42 -1.65 16.99
CA SER A 6 8.85 -1.45 17.23
C SER A 6 9.03 -0.68 18.53
N LEU A 7 9.89 -1.18 19.43
CA LEU A 7 10.28 -0.53 20.67
C LEU A 7 11.78 -0.26 20.63
N VAL A 8 12.19 0.97 20.95
CA VAL A 8 13.60 1.35 21.05
C VAL A 8 13.87 1.88 22.45
N GLN A 9 14.68 1.17 23.22
CA GLN A 9 15.12 1.60 24.55
C GLN A 9 16.45 2.36 24.44
N CYS A 10 16.49 3.58 24.98
CA CYS A 10 17.72 4.35 25.10
C CYS A 10 18.63 3.75 26.17
N LEU A 11 19.86 3.38 25.83
CA LEU A 11 20.82 2.88 26.83
C LEU A 11 21.47 3.98 27.70
N THR A 12 21.07 5.25 27.52
CA THR A 12 21.59 6.37 28.31
C THR A 12 20.55 7.00 29.24
N CYS A 13 19.27 6.98 28.87
CA CYS A 13 18.21 7.61 29.67
C CYS A 13 17.01 6.72 29.94
N ASP A 14 17.11 5.45 29.56
CA ASP A 14 16.11 4.37 29.73
C ASP A 14 14.73 4.66 29.14
N ARG A 15 14.58 5.74 28.36
CA ARG A 15 13.34 6.04 27.67
C ARG A 15 13.10 4.99 26.59
N VAL A 16 11.92 4.40 26.62
CA VAL A 16 11.40 3.54 25.56
C VAL A 16 10.57 4.39 24.61
N SER A 17 10.93 4.37 23.32
CA SER A 17 10.14 4.93 22.23
C SER A 17 9.41 3.80 21.51
N THR A 18 8.16 4.03 21.13
CA THR A 18 7.33 3.04 20.45
C THR A 18 6.86 3.58 19.11
N THR A 19 6.99 2.78 18.06
CA THR A 19 6.45 3.08 16.73
C THR A 19 5.65 1.90 16.21
N VAL A 20 4.61 2.19 15.44
CA VAL A 20 3.81 1.17 14.73
C VAL A 20 3.99 1.40 13.25
N GLU A 21 4.46 0.37 12.55
CA GLU A 21 4.77 0.42 11.13
C GLU A 21 3.94 -0.62 10.39
N THR A 22 3.35 -0.24 9.25
CA THR A 22 2.66 -1.19 8.37
C THR A 22 3.67 -1.91 7.49
N PHE A 23 3.49 -3.21 7.27
CA PHE A 23 4.31 -3.99 6.34
C PHE A 23 3.46 -4.72 5.30
N GLN A 24 4.07 -4.92 4.12
CA GLN A 24 3.51 -5.73 3.03
C GLN A 24 4.22 -7.09 2.95
N ASP A 25 5.51 -7.13 3.23
CA ASP A 25 6.34 -8.33 3.35
C ASP A 25 7.20 -8.33 4.62
N LEU A 26 7.69 -9.51 4.99
CA LEU A 26 8.78 -9.68 5.96
C LEU A 26 10.05 -10.11 5.22
N SER A 27 11.01 -9.20 5.14
CA SER A 27 12.32 -9.47 4.55
C SER A 27 13.30 -10.02 5.61
N LEU A 28 13.37 -11.35 5.71
CA LEU A 28 14.09 -12.07 6.77
C LEU A 28 15.58 -12.24 6.44
N PRO A 29 16.48 -12.04 7.42
CA PRO A 29 17.87 -12.46 7.29
C PRO A 29 17.98 -13.99 7.37
N ILE A 30 18.94 -14.55 6.64
CA ILE A 30 19.33 -15.96 6.80
C ILE A 30 20.51 -16.00 7.79
N PRO A 31 20.34 -16.57 8.99
CA PRO A 31 21.39 -16.58 10.01
C PRO A 31 22.57 -17.46 9.60
N GLY A 32 23.80 -17.02 9.90
CA GLY A 32 24.99 -17.85 9.77
C GLY A 32 25.09 -18.90 10.88
N LYS A 33 26.06 -19.81 10.80
CA LYS A 33 26.27 -20.87 11.83
C LYS A 33 26.46 -20.30 13.24
N GLU A 34 27.20 -19.21 13.37
CA GLU A 34 27.46 -18.56 14.66
C GLU A 34 26.22 -17.85 15.21
N ASP A 35 25.45 -17.19 14.34
CA ASP A 35 24.22 -16.52 14.73
C ASP A 35 23.17 -17.54 15.19
N LEU A 36 23.08 -18.68 14.49
CA LEU A 36 22.23 -19.79 14.87
C LEU A 36 22.61 -20.36 16.25
N ALA A 37 23.90 -20.51 16.55
CA ALA A 37 24.37 -20.95 17.86
C ALA A 37 24.04 -19.93 18.98
N LYS A 38 24.11 -18.63 18.69
CA LYS A 38 23.70 -17.57 19.62
C LYS A 38 22.19 -17.58 19.86
N LEU A 39 21.39 -17.72 18.80
CA LEU A 39 19.93 -17.83 18.89
C LEU A 39 19.54 -19.04 19.74
N HIS A 40 20.11 -20.22 19.45
CA HIS A 40 19.86 -21.43 20.24
C HIS A 40 20.33 -21.29 21.69
N SER A 41 21.51 -20.72 21.95
CA SER A 41 21.98 -20.55 23.33
C SER A 41 21.15 -19.55 24.14
N ALA A 42 20.67 -18.46 23.53
CA ALA A 42 19.73 -17.52 24.15
C ALA A 42 18.37 -18.17 24.48
N ILE A 43 17.94 -19.16 23.68
CA ILE A 43 16.77 -20.00 23.95
C ILE A 43 17.03 -20.92 25.16
N TYR A 44 18.18 -21.58 25.24
CA TYR A 44 18.51 -22.54 26.32
C TYR A 44 18.88 -21.90 27.68
N GLN A 45 19.48 -20.71 27.70
CA GLN A 45 19.89 -20.06 28.96
C GLN A 45 18.73 -19.49 29.80
N ASN A 46 17.50 -19.48 29.28
CA ASN A 46 16.31 -18.97 29.97
C ASN A 46 15.40 -20.06 30.57
N VAL A 47 15.88 -21.31 30.68
CA VAL A 47 15.19 -22.38 31.42
C VAL A 47 15.56 -22.27 32.91
N PRO A 48 14.62 -22.00 33.83
CA PRO A 48 14.96 -21.84 35.24
C PRO A 48 15.29 -23.20 35.89
N ALA A 49 16.46 -23.28 36.50
CA ALA A 49 16.79 -24.34 37.45
C ALA A 49 16.17 -24.01 38.83
N LYS A 50 15.24 -24.86 39.28
CA LYS A 50 14.65 -25.00 40.63
C LYS A 50 13.79 -23.85 41.21
N PRO A 51 12.76 -24.17 42.02
CA PRO A 51 11.79 -23.22 42.54
C PRO A 51 12.27 -22.62 43.87
N GLY A 52 12.32 -21.29 43.94
CA GLY A 52 12.54 -20.57 45.20
C GLY A 52 12.90 -19.09 44.97
N ALA A 53 12.10 -18.22 45.56
CA ALA A 53 12.20 -16.76 45.63
C ALA A 53 11.57 -15.93 44.49
N CYS A 54 10.78 -14.96 44.93
CA CYS A 54 9.86 -14.07 44.24
C CYS A 54 10.55 -12.92 43.48
N GLY A 55 9.93 -12.49 42.38
CA GLY A 55 10.24 -11.24 41.68
C GLY A 55 9.66 -11.23 40.27
N ASP A 56 8.69 -10.33 40.01
CA ASP A 56 7.96 -10.19 38.75
C ASP A 56 8.87 -9.94 37.53
N SER A 57 8.99 -10.93 36.64
CA SER A 57 9.50 -10.79 35.27
C SER A 57 9.09 -11.99 34.41
N TYR A 58 7.79 -12.11 34.14
CA TYR A 58 7.25 -13.13 33.23
C TYR A 58 6.70 -12.48 31.95
N ALA A 59 7.60 -12.25 31.00
CA ALA A 59 7.24 -11.98 29.60
C ALA A 59 8.21 -12.64 28.59
N ALA A 60 9.39 -13.09 29.02
CA ALA A 60 10.40 -13.67 28.15
C ALA A 60 10.33 -15.21 27.99
N GLN A 61 9.58 -15.93 28.84
CA GLN A 61 9.68 -17.40 28.93
C GLN A 61 8.75 -18.21 28.00
N GLY A 62 7.70 -17.62 27.42
CA GLY A 62 6.66 -18.39 26.72
C GLY A 62 7.05 -18.94 25.33
N TRP A 63 7.75 -18.14 24.52
CA TRP A 63 8.07 -18.49 23.14
C TRP A 63 9.30 -19.42 23.00
N LEU A 64 10.26 -19.31 23.93
CA LEU A 64 11.48 -20.13 23.95
C LEU A 64 11.15 -21.59 24.30
N ALA A 65 10.22 -21.82 25.23
CA ALA A 65 9.77 -23.17 25.59
C ALA A 65 9.04 -23.88 24.43
N PHE A 66 8.27 -23.15 23.62
CA PHE A 66 7.55 -23.69 22.46
C PHE A 66 8.50 -24.07 21.31
N ILE A 67 9.52 -23.25 21.03
CA ILE A 67 10.58 -23.58 20.06
C ILE A 67 11.36 -24.83 20.50
N VAL A 68 11.66 -24.95 21.80
CA VAL A 68 12.32 -26.14 22.35
C VAL A 68 11.45 -27.39 22.21
N GLU A 69 10.13 -27.31 22.38
CA GLU A 69 9.23 -28.47 22.27
C GLU A 69 9.04 -28.94 20.81
N TYR A 70 9.05 -28.02 19.84
CA TYR A 70 9.06 -28.36 18.41
C TYR A 70 10.38 -29.00 17.97
N ILE A 71 11.53 -28.44 18.39
CA ILE A 71 12.86 -29.03 18.17
C ILE A 71 12.93 -30.43 18.80
N ARG A 72 12.37 -30.62 20.01
CA ARG A 72 12.38 -31.90 20.71
C ARG A 72 11.53 -32.98 20.03
N ARG A 73 10.44 -32.59 19.36
CA ARG A 73 9.61 -33.50 18.54
C ARG A 73 10.32 -34.01 17.28
N PHE A 74 11.25 -33.24 16.72
CA PHE A 74 12.04 -33.63 15.54
C PHE A 74 13.23 -34.56 15.91
N VAL A 75 13.78 -34.43 17.11
CA VAL A 75 15.00 -35.17 17.56
C VAL A 75 14.73 -36.65 17.93
N VAL A 76 13.47 -37.11 18.00
CA VAL A 76 13.14 -38.52 18.30
C VAL A 76 13.32 -39.45 17.10
N SER A 77 13.61 -38.94 15.89
CA SER A 77 14.11 -39.77 14.78
C SER A 77 15.63 -39.75 14.74
N CYS A 78 16.26 -40.54 15.62
CA CYS A 78 17.72 -40.61 15.73
C CYS A 78 18.36 -41.29 14.50
N THR A 79 18.83 -40.48 13.55
CA THR A 79 20.08 -40.73 12.82
C THR A 79 21.07 -39.61 13.16
N PRO A 80 22.37 -39.90 13.41
CA PRO A 80 23.25 -38.97 14.12
C PRO A 80 23.63 -37.77 13.24
N SER A 81 23.14 -36.58 13.61
CA SER A 81 23.41 -35.28 12.97
C SER A 81 24.86 -34.77 13.14
N TRP A 82 25.86 -35.65 13.22
CA TRP A 82 27.27 -35.25 13.28
C TRP A 82 27.87 -35.01 11.89
N PHE A 83 27.29 -35.60 10.83
CA PHE A 83 27.81 -35.50 9.47
C PHE A 83 27.23 -34.33 8.63
N TRP A 84 26.10 -33.75 9.05
CA TRP A 84 25.42 -32.67 8.34
C TRP A 84 25.23 -31.51 9.33
N GLY A 85 25.75 -30.33 9.00
CA GLY A 85 25.62 -29.13 9.85
C GLY A 85 24.15 -28.78 10.16
N PRO A 86 23.90 -27.88 11.12
CA PRO A 86 22.53 -27.58 11.55
C PRO A 86 21.69 -27.07 10.38
N VAL A 87 20.53 -27.69 10.16
CA VAL A 87 19.53 -27.30 9.16
C VAL A 87 18.94 -25.95 9.59
N ILE A 88 18.91 -24.98 8.68
CA ILE A 88 18.31 -23.66 8.93
C ILE A 88 16.82 -23.74 8.60
N THR A 89 15.96 -23.34 9.54
CA THR A 89 14.51 -23.29 9.34
C THR A 89 14.01 -21.89 9.05
N LEU A 90 12.81 -21.77 8.51
CA LEU A 90 12.13 -20.48 8.33
C LEU A 90 11.86 -19.80 9.68
N GLU A 91 11.55 -20.60 10.70
CA GLU A 91 11.37 -20.18 12.08
C GLU A 91 12.65 -19.58 12.66
N ASP A 92 13.83 -20.12 12.33
CA ASP A 92 15.12 -19.52 12.72
C ASP A 92 15.30 -18.15 12.05
N CYS A 93 14.93 -18.01 10.78
CA CYS A 93 14.96 -16.72 10.08
C CYS A 93 14.01 -15.69 10.71
N LEU A 94 12.81 -16.13 11.13
CA LEU A 94 11.85 -15.29 11.86
C LEU A 94 12.39 -14.91 13.25
N ALA A 95 12.98 -15.85 13.97
CA ALA A 95 13.59 -15.60 15.27
C ALA A 95 14.75 -14.60 15.16
N ALA A 96 15.59 -14.72 14.13
CA ALA A 96 16.65 -13.75 13.84
C ALA A 96 16.08 -12.35 13.54
N PHE A 97 15.00 -12.27 12.76
CA PHE A 97 14.36 -11.00 12.42
C PHE A 97 13.75 -10.29 13.65
N PHE A 98 13.13 -11.04 14.56
CA PHE A 98 12.49 -10.50 15.77
C PHE A 98 13.39 -10.48 17.00
N ALA A 99 14.67 -10.85 16.86
CA ALA A 99 15.66 -10.74 17.92
C ALA A 99 15.92 -9.27 18.27
N ALA A 100 16.43 -9.03 19.48
CA ALA A 100 16.83 -7.70 19.91
C ALA A 100 18.03 -7.22 19.07
N ASP A 101 17.92 -6.02 18.50
CA ASP A 101 18.96 -5.42 17.67
C ASP A 101 19.66 -4.28 18.43
N GLU A 102 20.99 -4.31 18.49
CA GLU A 102 21.78 -3.30 19.17
C GLU A 102 22.09 -2.14 18.22
N LEU A 103 21.50 -0.98 18.49
CA LEU A 103 21.75 0.24 17.74
C LEU A 103 23.00 0.92 18.31
N LYS A 104 24.15 0.73 17.65
CA LYS A 104 25.46 1.29 18.06
C LYS A 104 26.23 1.81 16.83
N GLY A 105 27.24 2.66 17.07
CA GLY A 105 28.09 3.20 16.00
C GLY A 105 27.28 3.98 14.97
N ASP A 106 27.42 3.62 13.69
CA ASP A 106 26.71 4.28 12.59
C ASP A 106 25.18 4.03 12.61
N ASN A 107 24.71 3.02 13.36
CA ASN A 107 23.30 2.67 13.50
C ASN A 107 22.62 3.30 14.73
N MET A 108 23.27 4.27 15.41
CA MET A 108 22.65 4.97 16.55
C MET A 108 21.36 5.70 16.17
N TYR A 109 20.40 5.73 17.09
CA TYR A 109 19.10 6.38 16.86
C TYR A 109 19.02 7.76 17.54
N SER A 110 18.15 8.64 17.03
CA SER A 110 17.91 9.95 17.62
C SER A 110 16.97 9.84 18.81
N CYS A 111 17.51 9.99 20.03
CA CYS A 111 16.71 9.95 21.24
C CYS A 111 16.05 11.31 21.50
N GLU A 112 14.72 11.35 21.47
CA GLU A 112 13.94 12.59 21.71
C GLU A 112 14.17 13.24 23.08
N ARG A 113 14.50 12.45 24.11
CA ARG A 113 14.80 12.97 25.46
C ARG A 113 16.22 13.51 25.55
N CYS A 114 17.19 12.84 24.93
CA CYS A 114 18.58 13.29 24.92
C CYS A 114 18.89 14.36 23.85
N LYS A 115 18.01 14.53 22.85
CA LYS A 115 18.17 15.43 21.70
C LYS A 115 19.46 15.20 20.90
N LYS A 116 19.92 13.95 20.82
CA LYS A 116 21.15 13.54 20.10
C LYS A 116 21.14 12.04 19.82
N LEU A 117 22.04 11.59 18.95
CA LEU A 117 22.24 10.17 18.64
C LEU A 117 22.69 9.39 19.87
N ARG A 118 22.14 8.19 20.02
CA ARG A 118 22.30 7.34 21.19
C ARG A 118 22.40 5.88 20.81
N ASN A 119 23.15 5.15 21.64
CA ASN A 119 23.05 3.71 21.66
C ASN A 119 21.67 3.31 22.18
N GLY A 120 21.11 2.28 21.58
CA GLY A 120 19.80 1.75 21.97
C GLY A 120 19.69 0.27 21.70
N VAL A 121 18.62 -0.33 22.20
CA VAL A 121 18.21 -1.69 21.83
C VAL A 121 16.83 -1.61 21.21
N LYS A 122 16.69 -2.15 20.00
CA LYS A 122 15.44 -2.24 19.25
C LYS A 122 14.84 -3.63 19.41
N TYR A 123 13.54 -3.68 19.66
CA TYR A 123 12.73 -4.89 19.68
C TYR A 123 11.57 -4.72 18.71
N CYS A 124 11.23 -5.78 17.98
CA CYS A 124 10.08 -5.79 17.08
C CYS A 124 9.16 -6.95 17.45
N LYS A 125 7.85 -6.74 17.38
CA LYS A 125 6.83 -7.79 17.48
C LYS A 125 5.70 -7.52 16.50
N VAL A 126 5.03 -8.56 16.02
CA VAL A 126 3.89 -8.40 15.11
C VAL A 126 2.65 -7.95 15.91
N LEU A 127 2.09 -6.80 15.54
CA LEU A 127 0.87 -6.26 16.15
C LEU A 127 -0.40 -6.69 15.40
N ARG A 128 -0.30 -6.90 14.08
CA ARG A 128 -1.41 -7.38 13.25
C ARG A 128 -0.89 -8.27 12.13
N LEU A 129 -1.50 -9.45 12.01
CA LEU A 129 -1.19 -10.42 10.98
C LEU A 129 -2.01 -10.18 9.68
N PRO A 130 -1.39 -10.23 8.48
CA PRO A 130 -2.09 -10.09 7.20
C PRO A 130 -2.80 -11.38 6.76
N GLU A 131 -3.83 -11.32 5.92
CA GLU A 131 -4.47 -12.53 5.35
C GLU A 131 -3.50 -13.38 4.52
N ILE A 132 -2.68 -12.69 3.71
CA ILE A 132 -1.57 -13.27 2.95
C ILE A 132 -0.27 -12.69 3.52
N LEU A 133 0.57 -13.56 4.04
CA LEU A 133 1.90 -13.25 4.54
C LEU A 133 2.91 -13.48 3.41
N CYS A 134 3.53 -12.40 2.95
CA CYS A 134 4.66 -12.45 2.04
C CYS A 134 5.96 -12.47 2.85
N ILE A 135 6.80 -13.48 2.64
CA ILE A 135 8.11 -13.61 3.27
C ILE A 135 9.17 -13.60 2.19
N HIS A 136 10.11 -12.66 2.29
CA HIS A 136 11.29 -12.60 1.43
C HIS A 136 12.51 -13.06 2.21
N LEU A 137 13.26 -14.03 1.69
CA LEU A 137 14.54 -14.45 2.25
C LEU A 137 15.67 -13.63 1.63
N LYS A 138 16.39 -12.84 2.45
CA LYS A 138 17.50 -11.96 2.01
C LYS A 138 18.72 -12.77 1.55
N ARG A 139 18.63 -13.40 0.39
CA ARG A 139 19.69 -14.24 -0.19
C ARG A 139 20.83 -13.43 -0.80
N PHE A 140 20.56 -12.23 -1.32
CA PHE A 140 21.58 -11.42 -1.97
C PHE A 140 22.26 -10.50 -0.95
N ARG A 141 23.59 -10.55 -0.91
CA ARG A 141 24.42 -9.64 -0.13
C ARG A 141 25.34 -8.87 -1.07
N HIS A 142 25.43 -7.57 -0.83
CA HIS A 142 26.28 -6.66 -1.59
C HIS A 142 27.32 -6.10 -0.64
N GLU A 143 28.56 -6.49 -0.84
CA GLU A 143 29.72 -5.89 -0.19
C GLU A 143 30.38 -4.90 -1.15
N VAL A 144 31.27 -4.04 -0.64
CA VAL A 144 31.88 -2.93 -1.41
C VAL A 144 32.54 -3.42 -2.72
N MET A 145 33.09 -4.64 -2.71
CA MET A 145 33.89 -5.16 -3.83
C MET A 145 33.24 -6.33 -4.58
N TYR A 146 32.19 -6.96 -4.03
CA TYR A 146 31.54 -8.11 -4.67
C TYR A 146 30.12 -8.31 -4.15
N SER A 147 29.31 -9.00 -4.96
CA SER A 147 27.95 -9.39 -4.59
C SER A 147 27.83 -10.91 -4.68
N PHE A 148 27.15 -11.52 -3.72
CA PHE A 148 26.98 -12.97 -3.69
C PHE A 148 25.58 -13.36 -3.24
N LYS A 149 25.20 -14.59 -3.61
CA LYS A 149 23.92 -15.22 -3.24
C LYS A 149 24.18 -16.28 -2.17
N ILE A 150 23.41 -16.24 -1.09
CA ILE A 150 23.34 -17.29 -0.08
C ILE A 150 22.55 -18.47 -0.66
N SER A 151 23.26 -19.55 -0.98
CA SER A 151 22.70 -20.79 -1.51
C SER A 151 22.29 -21.80 -0.43
N SER A 152 22.45 -21.46 0.85
CA SER A 152 22.04 -22.32 1.95
C SER A 152 20.55 -22.65 1.86
N HIS A 153 20.24 -23.93 1.97
CA HIS A 153 18.86 -24.40 2.02
C HIS A 153 18.22 -23.92 3.33
N VAL A 154 17.01 -23.37 3.22
CA VAL A 154 16.17 -22.97 4.35
C VAL A 154 14.94 -23.85 4.28
N THR A 155 14.72 -24.68 5.29
CA THR A 155 13.54 -25.54 5.37
C THR A 155 12.34 -24.71 5.81
N PHE A 156 11.21 -24.88 5.13
CA PHE A 156 9.97 -24.17 5.43
C PHE A 156 8.78 -25.16 5.42
N PRO A 157 7.79 -24.98 6.31
CA PRO A 157 6.62 -25.85 6.37
C PRO A 157 5.64 -25.55 5.23
N LEU A 158 5.03 -26.58 4.63
CA LEU A 158 3.92 -26.39 3.69
C LEU A 158 2.62 -26.01 4.40
N GLU A 159 2.43 -26.47 5.63
CA GLU A 159 1.22 -26.26 6.43
C GLU A 159 1.60 -25.93 7.88
N GLY A 160 0.76 -25.14 8.54
CA GLY A 160 0.87 -24.93 9.99
C GLY A 160 2.05 -24.07 10.47
N LEU A 161 2.55 -23.13 9.66
CA LEU A 161 3.51 -22.12 10.11
C LEU A 161 2.87 -21.24 11.21
N ASP A 162 3.30 -21.38 12.47
CA ASP A 162 2.73 -20.62 13.59
C ASP A 162 3.52 -19.33 13.89
N LEU A 163 2.88 -18.18 13.70
CA LEU A 163 3.46 -16.88 14.02
C LEU A 163 3.21 -16.41 15.47
N ARG A 164 2.47 -17.18 16.28
CA ARG A 164 2.18 -16.85 17.68
C ARG A 164 3.42 -16.45 18.51
N PRO A 165 4.60 -17.09 18.37
CA PRO A 165 5.82 -16.72 19.11
C PRO A 165 6.28 -15.25 18.88
N PHE A 166 5.93 -14.68 17.73
CA PHE A 166 6.41 -13.38 17.29
C PHE A 166 5.40 -12.25 17.50
N LEU A 167 4.24 -12.54 18.10
CA LEU A 167 3.19 -11.55 18.31
C LEU A 167 3.47 -10.64 19.51
N ALA A 168 3.02 -9.39 19.39
CA ALA A 168 2.93 -8.46 20.51
C ALA A 168 1.77 -8.88 21.43
N LYS A 169 1.84 -8.54 22.71
CA LYS A 169 0.76 -8.85 23.67
C LYS A 169 -0.56 -8.19 23.28
N GLU A 170 -0.48 -7.05 22.61
CA GLU A 170 -1.59 -6.24 22.13
C GLU A 170 -2.16 -6.75 20.78
N CYS A 171 -1.60 -7.81 20.21
CA CYS A 171 -2.07 -8.38 18.95
C CYS A 171 -3.48 -8.96 19.12
N LYS A 172 -4.40 -8.56 18.22
CA LYS A 172 -5.81 -9.00 18.24
C LYS A 172 -6.13 -10.08 17.20
N SER A 173 -5.14 -10.51 16.43
CA SER A 173 -5.33 -11.53 15.40
C SER A 173 -5.70 -12.87 16.03
N GLN A 174 -6.84 -13.44 15.61
CA GLN A 174 -7.34 -14.70 16.15
C GLN A 174 -6.63 -15.90 15.50
N ILE A 175 -6.38 -15.80 14.19
CA ILE A 175 -5.71 -16.83 13.41
C ILE A 175 -4.24 -16.48 13.27
N THR A 176 -3.37 -17.37 13.74
CA THR A 176 -1.91 -17.18 13.78
C THR A 176 -1.13 -18.19 12.96
N THR A 177 -1.82 -19.22 12.45
CA THR A 177 -1.26 -20.32 11.65
C THR A 177 -1.45 -20.06 10.17
N TYR A 178 -0.47 -20.44 9.37
CA TYR A 178 -0.45 -20.21 7.93
C TYR A 178 -0.06 -21.47 7.15
N ASP A 179 -0.67 -21.62 5.98
CA ASP A 179 -0.34 -22.65 4.99
C ASP A 179 0.24 -22.00 3.74
N LEU A 180 1.22 -22.67 3.13
CA LEU A 180 1.93 -22.19 1.97
C LEU A 180 1.02 -22.20 0.75
N LEU A 181 1.00 -21.09 0.02
CA LEU A 181 0.32 -20.94 -1.26
C LEU A 181 1.26 -21.11 -2.44
N SER A 182 2.40 -20.45 -2.37
CA SER A 182 3.37 -20.44 -3.45
C SER A 182 4.78 -20.08 -2.98
N VAL A 183 5.75 -20.48 -3.80
CA VAL A 183 7.18 -20.22 -3.61
C VAL A 183 7.74 -19.69 -4.91
N ILE A 184 8.39 -18.53 -4.87
CA ILE A 184 9.25 -18.06 -5.95
C ILE A 184 10.67 -18.50 -5.65
N CYS A 185 11.32 -19.13 -6.62
CA CYS A 185 12.72 -19.54 -6.54
C CYS A 185 13.55 -18.70 -7.50
N HIS A 186 14.82 -18.51 -7.15
CA HIS A 186 15.80 -17.89 -8.04
C HIS A 186 16.93 -18.87 -8.26
N HIS A 187 17.24 -19.20 -9.50
CA HIS A 187 18.40 -19.99 -9.90
C HIS A 187 19.48 -19.08 -10.44
N GLY A 188 20.75 -19.43 -10.23
CA GLY A 188 21.90 -18.62 -10.67
C GLY A 188 22.49 -17.74 -9.56
N THR A 189 23.20 -16.70 -9.99
CA THR A 189 24.10 -15.87 -9.15
C THR A 189 23.50 -14.49 -8.88
N ALA A 190 24.20 -13.65 -8.12
CA ALA A 190 23.78 -12.27 -7.89
C ALA A 190 23.76 -11.39 -9.15
N GLY A 191 24.54 -11.75 -10.19
CA GLY A 191 24.65 -10.95 -11.42
C GLY A 191 23.79 -11.43 -12.59
N SER A 192 23.32 -12.68 -12.55
CA SER A 192 22.49 -13.29 -13.58
C SER A 192 21.80 -14.54 -13.04
N GLY A 193 20.53 -14.71 -13.37
CA GLY A 193 19.75 -15.84 -12.91
C GLY A 193 18.39 -15.95 -13.61
N HIS A 194 17.61 -16.90 -13.11
CA HIS A 194 16.30 -17.28 -13.66
C HIS A 194 15.30 -17.48 -12.53
N TYR A 195 14.07 -17.02 -12.71
CA TYR A 195 13.02 -17.15 -11.70
C TYR A 195 11.98 -18.17 -12.14
N ILE A 196 11.60 -19.05 -11.22
CA ILE A 196 10.48 -19.98 -11.39
C ILE A 196 9.55 -19.86 -10.19
N ALA A 197 8.32 -20.34 -10.33
CA ALA A 197 7.36 -20.37 -9.24
C ALA A 197 6.74 -21.75 -9.05
N TYR A 198 6.60 -22.19 -7.80
CA TYR A 198 5.75 -23.30 -7.41
C TYR A 198 4.46 -22.75 -6.83
N CYS A 199 3.30 -23.13 -7.35
CA CYS A 199 2.00 -22.66 -6.87
C CYS A 199 1.06 -23.84 -6.63
N GLN A 200 0.35 -23.82 -5.50
CA GLN A 200 -0.74 -24.75 -5.26
C GLN A 200 -1.99 -24.31 -6.01
N ASN A 201 -2.56 -25.20 -6.81
CA ASN A 201 -3.82 -24.97 -7.48
C ASN A 201 -4.98 -25.19 -6.49
N VAL A 202 -5.79 -24.15 -6.27
CA VAL A 202 -6.88 -24.17 -5.29
C VAL A 202 -8.07 -25.06 -5.67
N ILE A 203 -8.18 -25.47 -6.94
CA ILE A 203 -9.29 -26.28 -7.46
C ILE A 203 -9.05 -27.76 -7.17
N ASN A 204 -7.83 -28.26 -7.40
CA ASN A 204 -7.49 -29.67 -7.24
C ASN A 204 -6.51 -29.96 -6.09
N GLY A 205 -5.95 -28.93 -5.44
CA GLY A 205 -5.00 -29.05 -4.33
C GLY A 205 -3.58 -29.43 -4.73
N GLN A 206 -3.29 -29.62 -6.03
CA GLN A 206 -1.99 -30.08 -6.52
C GLN A 206 -0.99 -28.93 -6.74
N TRP A 207 0.30 -29.24 -6.69
CA TRP A 207 1.38 -28.30 -6.92
C TRP A 207 1.81 -28.29 -8.38
N TYR A 208 2.07 -27.09 -8.90
CA TYR A 208 2.57 -26.89 -10.25
C TYR A 208 3.81 -25.99 -10.22
N GLU A 209 4.82 -26.37 -10.99
CA GLU A 209 5.95 -25.54 -11.39
C GLU A 209 5.55 -24.70 -12.59
N PHE A 210 5.82 -23.40 -12.51
CA PHE A 210 5.68 -22.42 -13.57
C PHE A 210 7.07 -21.92 -13.93
N ASP A 211 7.56 -22.37 -15.08
CA ASP A 211 8.83 -21.97 -15.67
C ASP A 211 8.55 -21.32 -17.04
N ASP A 212 8.43 -19.99 -17.02
CA ASP A 212 8.00 -19.17 -18.16
C ASP A 212 6.71 -19.69 -18.82
N GLN A 213 6.84 -20.28 -20.01
CA GLN A 213 5.74 -20.81 -20.81
C GLN A 213 5.37 -22.26 -20.46
N TYR A 214 6.14 -22.92 -19.58
CA TYR A 214 5.97 -24.31 -19.20
C TYR A 214 5.30 -24.41 -17.83
N VAL A 215 4.28 -25.27 -17.76
CA VAL A 215 3.55 -25.56 -16.53
C VAL A 215 3.57 -27.08 -16.32
N THR A 216 4.16 -27.52 -15.21
CA THR A 216 4.38 -28.93 -14.92
C THR A 216 3.85 -29.28 -13.54
N GLU A 217 3.06 -30.34 -13.41
CA GLU A 217 2.65 -30.84 -12.09
C GLU A 217 3.85 -31.44 -11.34
N VAL A 218 3.99 -31.10 -10.06
CA VAL A 218 5.10 -31.57 -9.21
C VAL A 218 4.60 -32.09 -7.88
N HIS A 219 5.35 -33.01 -7.30
CA HIS A 219 5.06 -33.52 -5.96
C HIS A 219 5.46 -32.50 -4.88
N GLU A 220 4.76 -32.50 -3.74
CA GLU A 220 5.00 -31.58 -2.61
C GLU A 220 6.46 -31.60 -2.10
N THR A 221 7.13 -32.75 -2.21
CA THR A 221 8.53 -32.91 -1.81
C THR A 221 9.49 -32.12 -2.71
N VAL A 222 9.13 -31.86 -3.97
CA VAL A 222 9.90 -30.97 -4.85
C VAL A 222 9.84 -29.55 -4.31
N VAL A 223 8.64 -29.11 -3.92
CA VAL A 223 8.40 -27.77 -3.37
C VAL A 223 9.13 -27.58 -2.04
N GLN A 224 9.07 -28.55 -1.12
CA GLN A 224 9.76 -28.49 0.18
C GLN A 224 11.29 -28.36 0.06
N ASN A 225 11.87 -28.92 -1.00
CA ASN A 225 13.31 -28.89 -1.24
C ASN A 225 13.75 -27.69 -2.09
N ALA A 226 12.82 -26.83 -2.51
CA ALA A 226 13.11 -25.71 -3.38
C ALA A 226 14.00 -24.65 -2.69
N GLU A 227 14.86 -23.98 -3.48
CA GLU A 227 15.68 -22.86 -3.00
C GLU A 227 14.86 -21.57 -2.92
N ALA A 228 13.90 -21.55 -1.99
CA ALA A 228 12.90 -20.50 -1.86
C ALA A 228 13.54 -19.11 -1.73
N TYR A 229 13.10 -18.15 -2.55
CA TYR A 229 13.47 -16.74 -2.47
C TYR A 229 12.35 -15.90 -1.85
N VAL A 230 11.10 -16.11 -2.29
CA VAL A 230 9.90 -15.50 -1.71
C VAL A 230 8.87 -16.58 -1.44
N LEU A 231 8.26 -16.57 -0.26
CA LEU A 231 7.21 -17.48 0.16
C LEU A 231 5.92 -16.70 0.37
N PHE A 232 4.81 -17.20 -0.16
CA PHE A 232 3.48 -16.67 0.09
C PHE A 232 2.70 -17.66 0.94
N TYR A 233 2.25 -17.20 2.10
CA TYR A 233 1.50 -17.96 3.07
C TYR A 233 0.10 -17.37 3.24
N ARG A 234 -0.95 -18.20 3.27
CA ARG A 234 -2.32 -17.78 3.65
C ARG A 234 -2.63 -18.19 5.06
N LYS A 235 -3.47 -17.42 5.77
CA LYS A 235 -4.02 -17.87 7.04
C LYS A 235 -4.75 -19.20 6.88
N SER A 236 -4.48 -20.13 7.79
CA SER A 236 -5.15 -21.42 7.87
C SER A 236 -6.31 -21.36 8.88
N SER A 237 -7.52 -21.65 8.42
CA SER A 237 -8.73 -21.65 9.26
C SER A 237 -9.75 -22.66 8.76
N GLU A 238 -9.92 -23.74 9.54
CA GLU A 238 -10.98 -24.72 9.28
C GLU A 238 -12.37 -24.09 9.39
N GLU A 239 -12.55 -23.12 10.28
CA GLU A 239 -13.83 -22.42 10.43
C GLU A 239 -14.19 -21.68 9.13
N ALA A 240 -13.23 -20.97 8.53
CA ALA A 240 -13.46 -20.30 7.25
C ALA A 240 -13.79 -21.30 6.13
N VAL A 241 -13.18 -22.49 6.14
CA VAL A 241 -13.50 -23.57 5.19
C VAL A 241 -14.93 -24.07 5.40
N ARG A 242 -15.35 -24.33 6.64
CA ARG A 242 -16.71 -24.75 6.99
C ARG A 242 -17.74 -23.69 6.59
N GLU A 243 -17.46 -22.41 6.84
CA GLU A 243 -18.36 -21.31 6.44
C GLU A 243 -18.55 -21.26 4.92
N ARG A 244 -17.48 -21.43 4.14
CA ARG A 244 -17.59 -21.52 2.67
C ARG A 244 -18.44 -22.71 2.23
N GLN A 245 -18.23 -23.88 2.81
CA GLN A 245 -19.03 -25.07 2.50
C GLN A 245 -20.51 -24.87 2.86
N GLN A 246 -20.80 -24.24 3.99
CA GLN A 246 -22.16 -23.91 4.42
C GLN A 246 -22.84 -22.97 3.40
N VAL A 247 -22.15 -21.92 2.96
CA VAL A 247 -22.67 -20.99 1.94
C VAL A 247 -22.94 -21.69 0.61
N VAL A 248 -22.05 -22.59 0.16
CA VAL A 248 -22.27 -23.40 -1.04
C VAL A 248 -23.51 -24.30 -0.89
N SER A 249 -23.69 -24.92 0.28
CA SER A 249 -24.86 -25.75 0.57
C SER A 249 -26.15 -24.95 0.55
N LEU A 250 -26.18 -23.79 1.21
CA LEU A 250 -27.33 -22.87 1.23
C LEU A 250 -27.69 -22.36 -0.16
N ALA A 251 -26.68 -22.03 -0.98
CA ALA A 251 -26.90 -21.58 -2.36
C ALA A 251 -27.47 -22.69 -3.27
N ALA A 252 -27.22 -23.96 -2.94
CA ALA A 252 -27.77 -25.10 -3.68
C ALA A 252 -29.23 -25.41 -3.31
N MET A 253 -29.71 -24.94 -2.15
CA MET A 253 -31.12 -25.03 -1.77
C MET A 253 -31.91 -24.10 -2.68
N ARG A 254 -32.68 -24.67 -3.62
CA ARG A 254 -33.50 -23.91 -4.59
C ARG A 254 -34.76 -23.33 -3.94
N GLU A 255 -34.59 -22.60 -2.85
CA GLU A 255 -35.69 -21.92 -2.18
C GLU A 255 -36.13 -20.70 -3.01
N PRO A 256 -37.45 -20.52 -3.23
CA PRO A 256 -37.95 -19.33 -3.90
C PRO A 256 -37.64 -18.09 -3.03
N SER A 257 -36.69 -17.28 -3.48
CA SER A 257 -36.33 -16.01 -2.83
C SER A 257 -37.27 -14.91 -3.33
N LEU A 258 -37.98 -14.24 -2.42
CA LEU A 258 -38.82 -13.07 -2.75
C LEU A 258 -37.98 -11.83 -3.04
N LEU A 259 -36.78 -11.77 -2.46
CA LEU A 259 -35.82 -10.68 -2.60
C LEU A 259 -34.50 -11.21 -3.16
N ARG A 260 -33.85 -10.38 -3.96
CA ARG A 260 -32.47 -10.60 -4.42
C ARG A 260 -31.57 -9.63 -3.67
N PHE A 261 -30.44 -10.12 -3.18
CA PHE A 261 -29.45 -9.26 -2.53
C PHE A 261 -28.21 -9.13 -3.41
N TYR A 262 -27.70 -7.91 -3.52
CA TYR A 262 -26.51 -7.59 -4.30
C TYR A 262 -25.35 -7.34 -3.34
N VAL A 263 -24.24 -8.05 -3.59
CA VAL A 263 -23.02 -7.94 -2.81
C VAL A 263 -21.84 -7.64 -3.71
N SER A 264 -20.88 -6.87 -3.20
CA SER A 264 -19.64 -6.60 -3.90
C SER A 264 -18.92 -7.88 -4.29
N ARG A 265 -18.55 -8.00 -5.56
CA ARG A 265 -17.68 -9.09 -6.05
C ARG A 265 -16.33 -9.07 -5.34
N GLU A 266 -15.81 -7.89 -5.01
CA GLU A 266 -14.57 -7.76 -4.25
C GLU A 266 -14.70 -8.40 -2.86
N TRP A 267 -15.79 -8.11 -2.15
CA TRP A 267 -16.02 -8.72 -0.84
C TRP A 267 -16.22 -10.23 -0.95
N LEU A 268 -16.95 -10.71 -1.96
CA LEU A 268 -17.11 -12.15 -2.18
C LEU A 268 -15.77 -12.84 -2.49
N ASN A 269 -14.89 -12.18 -3.25
CA ASN A 269 -13.54 -12.68 -3.51
C ASN A 269 -12.74 -12.78 -2.21
N LYS A 270 -12.85 -11.79 -1.31
CA LYS A 270 -12.27 -11.87 0.05
C LYS A 270 -12.87 -13.04 0.82
N PHE A 271 -14.19 -13.22 0.83
CA PHE A 271 -14.82 -14.37 1.50
C PHE A 271 -14.30 -15.73 1.00
N ASN A 272 -14.12 -15.84 -0.32
CA ASN A 272 -13.64 -17.07 -0.96
C ASN A 272 -12.16 -17.37 -0.68
N THR A 273 -11.34 -16.36 -0.36
CA THR A 273 -9.88 -16.50 -0.29
C THR A 273 -9.29 -16.25 1.10
N PHE A 274 -9.89 -15.36 1.87
CA PHE A 274 -9.43 -14.93 3.18
C PHE A 274 -10.03 -15.80 4.28
N ALA A 275 -9.31 -15.89 5.39
CA ALA A 275 -9.82 -16.50 6.61
C ALA A 275 -10.68 -15.48 7.38
N GLU A 276 -10.33 -14.20 7.30
CA GLU A 276 -11.04 -13.08 7.93
C GLU A 276 -11.42 -12.03 6.85
N PRO A 277 -12.52 -12.24 6.08
CA PRO A 277 -12.90 -11.33 5.00
C PRO A 277 -13.39 -9.95 5.48
N GLY A 278 -13.70 -9.82 6.76
CA GLY A 278 -14.26 -8.62 7.37
C GLY A 278 -15.75 -8.41 7.07
N PRO A 279 -16.33 -7.30 7.55
CA PRO A 279 -17.75 -7.00 7.33
C PRO A 279 -18.06 -6.82 5.85
N ILE A 280 -19.29 -7.12 5.45
CA ILE A 280 -19.76 -6.91 4.08
C ILE A 280 -19.68 -5.42 3.75
N THR A 281 -19.03 -5.08 2.64
CA THR A 281 -18.98 -3.70 2.16
C THR A 281 -19.39 -3.62 0.69
N ASN A 282 -20.35 -2.72 0.41
CA ASN A 282 -20.88 -2.50 -0.94
C ASN A 282 -20.38 -1.18 -1.58
N HIS A 283 -19.39 -0.53 -0.96
CA HIS A 283 -18.83 0.76 -1.41
C HIS A 283 -18.04 0.67 -2.72
N THR A 284 -17.70 -0.53 -3.18
CA THR A 284 -17.05 -0.71 -4.49
C THR A 284 -17.95 -0.28 -5.64
N PHE A 285 -19.27 -0.43 -5.47
CA PHE A 285 -20.27 -0.07 -6.47
C PHE A 285 -21.30 0.99 -6.01
N LEU A 286 -21.37 1.28 -4.70
CA LEU A 286 -22.20 2.35 -4.15
C LEU A 286 -21.41 3.63 -3.84
N CYS A 287 -22.02 4.78 -4.08
CA CYS A 287 -21.56 6.05 -3.51
C CYS A 287 -22.05 6.23 -2.07
N ALA A 288 -21.60 7.30 -1.42
CA ALA A 288 -22.04 7.66 -0.06
C ALA A 288 -23.56 7.94 0.04
N HIS A 289 -24.21 8.30 -1.07
CA HIS A 289 -25.66 8.50 -1.14
C HIS A 289 -26.47 7.19 -1.25
N GLY A 290 -25.81 6.02 -1.31
CA GLY A 290 -26.45 4.71 -1.38
C GLY A 290 -26.91 4.27 -2.77
N GLY A 291 -26.68 5.08 -3.82
CA GLY A 291 -26.92 4.71 -5.21
C GLY A 291 -25.64 4.36 -5.96
N ILE A 292 -25.76 3.91 -7.21
CA ILE A 292 -24.62 3.61 -8.08
C ILE A 292 -24.10 4.92 -8.69
N PRO A 293 -22.80 5.25 -8.58
CA PRO A 293 -22.24 6.39 -9.30
C PRO A 293 -22.51 6.27 -10.81
N PRO A 294 -22.97 7.32 -11.51
CA PRO A 294 -23.35 7.22 -12.92
C PRO A 294 -22.27 6.61 -13.82
N HIS A 295 -21.00 6.96 -13.58
CA HIS A 295 -19.86 6.43 -14.33
C HIS A 295 -19.60 4.92 -14.11
N LYS A 296 -20.17 4.29 -13.08
CA LYS A 296 -20.05 2.85 -12.82
C LYS A 296 -21.22 2.03 -13.35
N TYR A 297 -22.35 2.68 -13.63
CA TYR A 297 -23.60 1.98 -13.92
C TYR A 297 -23.52 1.07 -15.13
N HIS A 298 -22.76 1.45 -16.16
CA HIS A 298 -22.63 0.70 -17.40
C HIS A 298 -21.91 -0.66 -17.27
N TYR A 299 -21.16 -0.87 -16.19
CA TYR A 299 -20.43 -2.12 -15.92
C TYR A 299 -20.73 -2.66 -14.52
N ILE A 300 -21.93 -2.36 -13.99
CA ILE A 300 -22.32 -2.76 -12.64
C ILE A 300 -22.28 -4.28 -12.44
N ASP A 301 -22.62 -5.06 -13.47
CA ASP A 301 -22.64 -6.53 -13.42
C ASP A 301 -21.24 -7.15 -13.14
N ASP A 302 -20.17 -6.43 -13.52
CA ASP A 302 -18.80 -6.83 -13.21
C ASP A 302 -18.46 -6.60 -11.72
N LEU A 303 -19.17 -5.67 -11.05
CA LEU A 303 -18.89 -5.28 -9.67
C LEU A 303 -19.74 -6.02 -8.64
N VAL A 304 -20.87 -6.60 -9.03
CA VAL A 304 -21.84 -7.21 -8.11
C VAL A 304 -22.01 -8.70 -8.31
N VAL A 305 -22.46 -9.38 -7.26
CA VAL A 305 -22.93 -10.77 -7.28
C VAL A 305 -24.30 -10.81 -6.62
N ILE A 306 -25.23 -11.54 -7.25
CA ILE A 306 -26.58 -11.74 -6.74
C ILE A 306 -26.58 -12.94 -5.81
N LEU A 307 -27.05 -12.75 -4.59
CA LEU A 307 -27.19 -13.80 -3.58
C LEU A 307 -28.68 -14.11 -3.33
N PRO A 308 -29.04 -15.41 -3.19
CA PRO A 308 -30.31 -15.82 -2.60
C PRO A 308 -30.50 -15.25 -1.19
N GLN A 309 -31.76 -15.11 -0.76
CA GLN A 309 -32.08 -14.49 0.53
C GLN A 309 -31.48 -15.27 1.72
N ASN A 310 -31.60 -16.60 1.74
CA ASN A 310 -31.05 -17.44 2.80
C ASN A 310 -29.52 -17.31 2.92
N VAL A 311 -28.80 -17.22 1.79
CA VAL A 311 -27.35 -17.01 1.75
C VAL A 311 -27.00 -15.62 2.29
N TRP A 312 -27.73 -14.58 1.86
CA TRP A 312 -27.53 -13.22 2.36
C TRP A 312 -27.73 -13.15 3.87
N GLU A 313 -28.83 -13.68 4.40
CA GLU A 313 -29.14 -13.67 5.83
C GLU A 313 -28.06 -14.38 6.64
N HIS A 314 -27.57 -15.54 6.19
CA HIS A 314 -26.46 -16.25 6.83
C HIS A 314 -25.20 -15.38 6.89
N LEU A 315 -24.77 -14.85 5.73
CA LEU A 315 -23.56 -14.03 5.63
C LEU A 315 -23.67 -12.74 6.44
N TYR A 316 -24.82 -12.06 6.38
CA TYR A 316 -25.06 -10.83 7.12
C TYR A 316 -25.08 -11.08 8.63
N ASN A 317 -25.73 -12.14 9.10
CA ASN A 317 -25.71 -12.50 10.52
C ASN A 317 -24.31 -12.85 11.02
N ARG A 318 -23.46 -13.46 10.17
CA ARG A 318 -22.11 -13.86 10.54
C ARG A 318 -21.10 -12.71 10.51
N PHE A 319 -21.12 -11.90 9.45
CA PHE A 319 -20.08 -10.90 9.18
C PHE A 319 -20.56 -9.45 9.39
N GLY A 320 -21.87 -9.21 9.41
CA GLY A 320 -22.45 -7.87 9.49
C GLY A 320 -22.03 -6.97 8.32
N GLY A 321 -22.00 -5.66 8.58
CA GLY A 321 -21.63 -4.65 7.59
C GLY A 321 -22.84 -4.04 6.89
N GLY A 322 -22.64 -3.62 5.63
CA GLY A 322 -23.69 -3.03 4.81
C GLY A 322 -23.17 -1.98 3.82
N PRO A 323 -24.10 -1.19 3.23
CA PRO A 323 -25.56 -1.34 3.36
C PRO A 323 -26.09 -2.59 2.65
N ALA A 324 -27.23 -3.11 3.11
CA ALA A 324 -27.96 -4.16 2.38
C ALA A 324 -28.53 -3.57 1.08
N VAL A 325 -28.33 -4.26 -0.04
CA VAL A 325 -28.77 -3.78 -1.36
C VAL A 325 -29.70 -4.81 -1.97
N ASN A 326 -30.95 -4.43 -2.17
CA ASN A 326 -31.95 -5.28 -2.84
C ASN A 326 -32.39 -4.73 -4.21
N HIS A 327 -31.98 -3.50 -4.54
CA HIS A 327 -32.27 -2.84 -5.81
C HIS A 327 -31.08 -1.98 -6.24
N LEU A 328 -30.81 -1.97 -7.54
CA LEU A 328 -29.75 -1.18 -8.16
C LEU A 328 -30.37 0.02 -8.87
N TYR A 329 -29.90 1.23 -8.54
CA TYR A 329 -30.35 2.46 -9.18
C TYR A 329 -29.18 3.44 -9.36
N VAL A 330 -29.21 4.21 -10.44
CA VAL A 330 -28.26 5.31 -10.66
C VAL A 330 -28.49 6.37 -9.59
N CYS A 331 -27.42 6.84 -8.96
CA CYS A 331 -27.49 7.91 -7.98
C CYS A 331 -27.81 9.25 -8.66
N SER A 332 -29.01 9.77 -8.42
CA SER A 332 -29.45 11.08 -8.95
C SER A 332 -28.65 12.24 -8.36
N ILE A 333 -28.22 12.16 -7.10
CA ILE A 333 -27.40 13.22 -6.47
C ILE A 333 -26.05 13.32 -7.18
N CYS A 334 -25.36 12.20 -7.37
CA CYS A 334 -24.09 12.17 -8.11
C CYS A 334 -24.29 12.61 -9.57
N GLN A 335 -25.43 12.28 -10.19
CA GLN A 335 -25.74 12.75 -11.53
C GLN A 335 -25.83 14.29 -11.59
N VAL A 336 -26.56 14.90 -10.66
CA VAL A 336 -26.67 16.36 -10.56
C VAL A 336 -25.31 17.01 -10.29
N GLU A 337 -24.49 16.43 -9.41
CA GLU A 337 -23.14 16.94 -9.13
C GLU A 337 -22.23 16.90 -10.37
N ILE A 338 -22.27 15.79 -11.13
CA ILE A 338 -21.52 15.64 -12.39
C ILE A 338 -21.99 16.67 -13.42
N GLU A 339 -23.30 16.85 -13.58
CA GLU A 339 -23.88 17.82 -14.51
C GLU A 339 -23.55 19.27 -14.11
N ALA A 340 -23.63 19.59 -12.81
CA ALA A 340 -23.26 20.90 -12.28
C ALA A 340 -21.78 21.20 -12.52
N LEU A 341 -20.90 20.21 -12.31
CA LEU A 341 -19.48 20.34 -12.57
C LEU A 341 -19.18 20.49 -14.06
N ALA A 342 -19.82 19.70 -14.92
CA ALA A 342 -19.70 19.84 -16.37
C ALA A 342 -20.18 21.21 -16.86
N LYS A 343 -21.29 21.71 -16.30
CA LYS A 343 -21.81 23.06 -16.58
C LYS A 343 -20.81 24.14 -16.13
N ARG A 344 -20.25 24.02 -14.92
CA ARG A 344 -19.21 24.94 -14.43
C ARG A 344 -18.01 24.99 -15.38
N ARG A 345 -17.42 23.83 -15.70
CA ARG A 345 -16.27 23.74 -16.63
C ARG A 345 -16.58 24.40 -17.97
N ARG A 346 -17.77 24.13 -18.53
CA ARG A 346 -18.24 24.72 -19.78
C ARG A 346 -18.36 26.24 -19.68
N THR A 347 -19.02 26.76 -18.64
CA THR A 347 -19.15 28.21 -18.43
C THR A 347 -17.78 28.89 -18.26
N GLU A 348 -16.85 28.25 -17.55
CA GLU A 348 -15.49 28.76 -17.37
C GLU A 348 -14.72 28.84 -18.69
N ILE A 349 -14.71 27.76 -19.48
CA ILE A 349 -13.97 27.76 -20.73
C ILE A 349 -14.61 28.68 -21.78
N ASP A 350 -15.95 28.70 -21.89
CA ASP A 350 -16.65 29.54 -22.86
C ASP A 350 -16.44 31.03 -22.57
N THR A 351 -16.45 31.40 -21.27
CA THR A 351 -16.20 32.78 -20.84
C THR A 351 -14.75 33.17 -21.12
N PHE A 352 -13.79 32.30 -20.80
CA PHE A 352 -12.38 32.53 -21.11
C PHE A 352 -12.14 32.71 -22.61
N ILE A 353 -12.68 31.82 -23.46
CA ILE A 353 -12.53 31.91 -24.93
C ILE A 353 -13.12 33.23 -25.44
N LYS A 354 -14.28 33.65 -24.93
CA LYS A 354 -14.92 34.91 -25.32
C LYS A 354 -14.05 36.12 -24.94
N LEU A 355 -13.53 36.15 -23.72
CA LEU A 355 -12.66 37.23 -23.24
C LEU A 355 -11.34 37.27 -24.01
N ASN A 356 -10.72 36.11 -24.23
CA ASN A 356 -9.49 36.02 -25.00
C ASN A 356 -9.69 36.49 -26.46
N LYS A 357 -10.78 36.10 -27.12
CA LYS A 357 -11.10 36.61 -28.48
C LYS A 357 -11.30 38.13 -28.51
N ALA A 358 -11.89 38.72 -27.46
CA ALA A 358 -12.05 40.16 -27.36
C ALA A 358 -10.70 40.87 -27.16
N PHE A 359 -9.83 40.33 -26.32
CA PHE A 359 -8.47 40.82 -26.11
C PHE A 359 -7.63 40.80 -27.39
N GLN A 360 -7.71 39.71 -28.16
CA GLN A 360 -7.01 39.59 -29.45
C GLN A 360 -7.54 40.55 -30.53
N ALA A 361 -8.77 41.06 -30.38
CA ALA A 361 -9.34 42.05 -31.27
C ALA A 361 -9.06 43.50 -30.84
N GLU A 362 -8.48 43.71 -29.66
CA GLU A 362 -8.17 45.02 -29.12
C GLU A 362 -6.85 45.55 -29.70
N GLU A 363 -6.89 46.68 -30.41
CA GLU A 363 -5.72 47.21 -31.10
C GLU A 363 -4.65 47.80 -30.15
N SER A 364 -5.04 48.23 -28.94
CA SER A 364 -4.11 48.88 -27.98
C SER A 364 -4.55 48.73 -26.51
N PRO A 365 -4.35 47.56 -25.90
CA PRO A 365 -4.72 47.32 -24.51
C PRO A 365 -3.86 48.16 -23.54
N SER A 366 -4.52 48.90 -22.64
CA SER A 366 -3.82 49.80 -21.71
C SER A 366 -3.10 49.08 -20.56
N VAL A 367 -3.59 47.91 -20.16
CA VAL A 367 -3.06 47.08 -19.07
C VAL A 367 -3.16 45.60 -19.46
N ILE A 368 -2.06 44.87 -19.33
CA ILE A 368 -1.98 43.43 -19.58
C ILE A 368 -1.57 42.73 -18.29
N TYR A 369 -2.28 41.67 -17.91
CA TYR A 369 -1.99 40.88 -16.72
C TYR A 369 -1.17 39.65 -17.06
N CYS A 370 -0.31 39.24 -16.13
CA CYS A 370 0.48 38.01 -16.24
C CYS A 370 -0.10 36.92 -15.35
N ILE A 371 -0.21 35.71 -15.90
CA ILE A 371 -0.62 34.51 -15.16
C ILE A 371 0.42 33.41 -15.29
N SER A 372 0.69 32.70 -14.20
CA SER A 372 1.59 31.55 -14.19
C SER A 372 1.09 30.45 -15.13
N MET A 373 1.93 30.00 -16.08
CA MET A 373 1.55 28.89 -16.98
C MET A 373 1.39 27.57 -16.25
N GLN A 374 2.03 27.41 -15.08
CA GLN A 374 1.79 26.22 -14.25
C GLN A 374 0.34 26.18 -13.78
N TRP A 375 -0.14 27.26 -13.16
CA TRP A 375 -1.52 27.36 -12.69
C TRP A 375 -2.50 27.30 -13.87
N PHE A 376 -2.18 27.98 -14.97
CA PHE A 376 -3.01 27.97 -16.17
C PHE A 376 -3.20 26.55 -16.73
N ARG A 377 -2.14 25.73 -16.79
CA ARG A 377 -2.23 24.33 -17.23
C ARG A 377 -3.08 23.48 -16.29
N GLU A 378 -3.02 23.73 -14.98
CA GLU A 378 -3.87 23.04 -13.99
C GLU A 378 -5.34 23.41 -14.20
N TRP A 379 -5.63 24.71 -14.37
CA TRP A 379 -6.96 25.20 -14.72
C TRP A 379 -7.46 24.63 -16.06
N GLU A 380 -6.60 24.63 -17.08
CA GLU A 380 -6.92 24.13 -18.41
C GLU A 380 -7.24 22.62 -18.36
N ALA A 381 -6.43 21.85 -17.63
CA ALA A 381 -6.70 20.42 -17.40
C ALA A 381 -8.04 20.21 -16.69
N PHE A 382 -8.38 21.04 -15.69
CA PHE A 382 -9.66 20.98 -14.99
C PHE A 382 -10.85 21.22 -15.94
N VAL A 383 -10.86 22.34 -16.68
CA VAL A 383 -11.97 22.67 -17.58
C VAL A 383 -12.12 21.69 -18.74
N LYS A 384 -11.02 21.08 -19.20
CA LYS A 384 -11.01 19.99 -20.20
C LYS A 384 -11.40 18.62 -19.61
N GLY A 385 -11.61 18.51 -18.30
CA GLY A 385 -11.90 17.23 -17.63
C GLY A 385 -10.75 16.22 -17.66
N LYS A 386 -9.51 16.70 -17.84
CA LYS A 386 -8.27 15.92 -17.78
C LYS A 386 -7.53 16.08 -16.45
N GLY A 387 -8.05 16.90 -15.55
CA GLY A 387 -7.50 17.13 -14.21
C GLY A 387 -7.56 15.87 -13.34
N LYS A 388 -6.63 15.77 -12.41
CA LYS A 388 -6.57 14.69 -11.42
C LYS A 388 -7.79 14.81 -10.48
N ASP A 389 -8.47 13.69 -10.23
CA ASP A 389 -9.56 13.58 -9.25
C ASP A 389 -10.76 14.54 -9.43
N ASN A 390 -10.93 15.13 -10.63
CA ASN A 390 -11.94 16.15 -10.94
C ASN A 390 -11.87 17.43 -10.09
N GLU A 391 -10.73 17.68 -9.44
CA GLU A 391 -10.56 18.85 -8.57
C GLU A 391 -10.27 20.13 -9.39
N PRO A 392 -10.87 21.27 -9.01
CA PRO A 392 -10.50 22.58 -9.58
C PRO A 392 -9.08 22.97 -9.17
N PRO A 393 -8.40 23.86 -9.93
CA PRO A 393 -7.14 24.41 -9.48
C PRO A 393 -7.34 25.17 -8.17
N GLY A 394 -6.28 25.24 -7.36
CA GLY A 394 -6.25 26.11 -6.18
C GLY A 394 -6.28 27.60 -6.53
N PRO A 395 -6.07 28.49 -5.55
CA PRO A 395 -5.93 29.92 -5.82
C PRO A 395 -4.81 30.20 -6.84
N ILE A 396 -4.95 31.27 -7.63
CA ILE A 396 -3.94 31.68 -8.61
C ILE A 396 -2.61 31.88 -7.87
N ASP A 397 -1.56 31.16 -8.29
CA ASP A 397 -0.21 31.28 -7.71
C ASP A 397 0.77 31.86 -8.74
N ASN A 398 0.97 33.17 -8.62
CA ASN A 398 1.94 33.92 -9.40
C ASN A 398 3.30 34.08 -8.69
N SER A 399 3.52 33.45 -7.53
CA SER A 399 4.75 33.64 -6.74
C SER A 399 6.03 33.29 -7.52
N ARG A 400 5.96 32.28 -8.40
CA ARG A 400 7.08 31.82 -9.23
C ARG A 400 7.44 32.77 -10.37
N ILE A 401 6.48 33.59 -10.80
CA ILE A 401 6.65 34.58 -11.87
C ILE A 401 6.82 36.00 -11.31
N ALA A 402 6.67 36.18 -10.00
CA ALA A 402 6.83 37.46 -9.31
C ALA A 402 8.28 37.71 -8.86
N GLN A 403 8.72 38.97 -8.93
CA GLN A 403 9.93 39.47 -8.32
C GLN A 403 9.63 40.76 -7.55
N VAL A 404 10.02 40.82 -6.29
CA VAL A 404 9.85 42.02 -5.44
C VAL A 404 11.11 42.90 -5.58
N LYS A 405 10.94 44.16 -6.00
CA LYS A 405 12.02 45.16 -5.99
C LYS A 405 12.15 45.80 -4.60
N GLY A 406 13.28 46.46 -4.33
CA GLY A 406 13.57 47.10 -3.04
C GLY A 406 12.56 48.14 -2.54
N SER A 407 11.63 48.59 -3.41
CA SER A 407 10.50 49.47 -3.07
C SER A 407 9.23 48.74 -2.64
N GLY A 408 9.22 47.40 -2.60
CA GLY A 408 8.02 46.58 -2.35
C GLY A 408 7.11 46.39 -3.57
N HIS A 409 7.43 47.01 -4.71
CA HIS A 409 6.69 46.83 -5.95
C HIS A 409 6.97 45.45 -6.56
N ILE A 410 5.90 44.73 -6.92
CA ILE A 410 5.97 43.42 -7.57
C ILE A 410 6.09 43.64 -9.08
N GLN A 411 7.04 42.96 -9.73
CA GLN A 411 7.22 42.97 -11.18
C GLN A 411 7.40 41.54 -11.68
N LEU A 412 7.22 41.35 -12.99
CA LEU A 412 7.46 40.07 -13.64
C LEU A 412 8.95 39.69 -13.53
N LYS A 413 9.22 38.46 -13.12
CA LYS A 413 10.55 37.87 -13.08
C LYS A 413 11.03 37.54 -14.50
N GLN A 414 12.23 37.97 -14.86
CA GLN A 414 12.83 37.69 -16.17
C GLN A 414 12.99 36.17 -16.41
N GLY A 415 12.61 35.71 -17.61
CA GLY A 415 12.66 34.29 -18.00
C GLY A 415 11.61 33.39 -17.32
N ALA A 416 10.62 33.97 -16.63
CA ALA A 416 9.54 33.21 -16.01
C ALA A 416 8.59 32.59 -17.05
N ASP A 417 7.96 31.46 -16.68
CA ASP A 417 6.94 30.80 -17.50
C ASP A 417 5.56 31.40 -17.23
N TYR A 418 5.18 32.41 -18.02
CA TYR A 418 3.93 33.15 -17.87
C TYR A 418 3.16 33.26 -19.20
N GLY A 419 1.85 33.45 -19.08
CA GLY A 419 0.96 33.84 -20.16
C GLY A 419 0.38 35.22 -19.92
N GLN A 420 -0.02 35.89 -21.00
CA GLN A 420 -0.62 37.24 -20.96
C GLN A 420 -2.14 37.16 -21.13
N ILE A 421 -2.86 37.88 -20.28
CA ILE A 421 -4.33 37.91 -20.29
C ILE A 421 -4.83 39.34 -20.08
N SER A 422 -6.05 39.62 -20.56
CA SER A 422 -6.68 40.93 -20.38
C SER A 422 -7.06 41.21 -18.91
N GLU A 423 -7.33 42.48 -18.59
CA GLU A 423 -7.87 42.88 -17.28
C GLU A 423 -9.17 42.14 -16.95
N GLU A 424 -10.10 42.02 -17.90
CA GLU A 424 -11.37 41.30 -17.70
C GLU A 424 -11.14 39.81 -17.44
N THR A 425 -10.16 39.22 -18.11
CA THR A 425 -9.80 37.80 -17.91
C THR A 425 -9.18 37.59 -16.53
N TRP A 426 -8.30 38.49 -16.08
CA TRP A 426 -7.74 38.47 -14.73
C TRP A 426 -8.83 38.60 -13.68
N VAL A 427 -9.70 39.62 -13.80
CA VAL A 427 -10.82 39.84 -12.87
C VAL A 427 -11.74 38.62 -12.84
N TYR A 428 -12.05 38.02 -13.99
CA TYR A 428 -12.88 36.82 -14.07
C TYR A 428 -12.27 35.63 -13.30
N LEU A 429 -11.02 35.27 -13.59
CA LEU A 429 -10.35 34.14 -12.95
C LEU A 429 -10.10 34.41 -11.46
N ASN A 430 -9.70 35.63 -11.09
CA ASN A 430 -9.48 36.01 -9.70
C ASN A 430 -10.78 36.02 -8.88
N ASN A 431 -11.93 36.36 -9.48
CA ASN A 431 -13.22 36.24 -8.80
C ASN A 431 -13.63 34.79 -8.53
N LEU A 432 -13.21 33.85 -9.37
CA LEU A 432 -13.51 32.43 -9.20
C LEU A 432 -12.55 31.72 -8.23
N TYR A 433 -11.26 32.06 -8.29
CA TYR A 433 -10.18 31.31 -7.65
C TYR A 433 -9.44 32.10 -6.57
N GLY A 434 -9.49 33.44 -6.61
CA GLY A 434 -8.64 34.31 -5.79
C GLY A 434 -7.15 34.09 -6.06
N GLY A 435 -6.32 34.54 -5.11
CA GLY A 435 -4.88 34.31 -5.14
C GLY A 435 -4.08 35.55 -5.50
N GLY A 436 -2.94 35.35 -6.16
CA GLY A 436 -2.00 36.39 -6.56
C GLY A 436 -0.54 35.93 -6.50
N PRO A 437 0.42 36.87 -6.44
CA PRO A 437 0.24 38.31 -6.53
C PRO A 437 -0.23 38.77 -7.92
N GLU A 438 -0.88 39.93 -7.95
CA GLU A 438 -1.24 40.62 -9.17
C GLU A 438 0.00 41.21 -9.85
N ILE A 439 0.17 40.93 -11.15
CA ILE A 439 1.30 41.42 -11.96
C ILE A 439 0.74 42.02 -13.25
N ALA A 440 0.78 43.34 -13.36
CA ALA A 440 0.31 44.09 -14.51
C ALA A 440 1.49 44.74 -15.28
N ILE A 441 1.43 44.70 -16.60
CA ILE A 441 2.34 45.35 -17.54
C ILE A 441 1.54 46.41 -18.31
N ARG A 442 2.02 47.66 -18.33
CA ARG A 442 1.40 48.74 -19.12
C ARG A 442 2.12 48.89 -20.46
N GLN A 443 1.38 48.86 -21.58
CA GLN A 443 1.94 49.24 -22.87
C GLN A 443 1.99 50.77 -22.98
N SER A 444 3.20 51.33 -23.06
CA SER A 444 3.41 52.72 -23.48
C SER A 444 3.50 52.76 -25.01
N VAL A 445 2.74 53.66 -25.64
CA VAL A 445 2.69 53.89 -27.11
C VAL A 445 4.09 54.15 -27.73
N ALA A 446 5.12 54.39 -26.92
CA ALA A 446 6.49 54.62 -27.37
C ALA A 446 7.36 53.34 -27.53
N GLN A 447 6.88 52.14 -27.16
CA GLN A 447 7.65 50.89 -27.23
C GLN A 447 7.06 49.91 -28.24
N LEU A 448 7.01 50.31 -29.51
CA LEU A 448 6.91 49.34 -30.60
C LEU A 448 8.30 48.73 -30.81
N GLN A 449 8.40 47.40 -30.71
CA GLN A 449 9.56 46.52 -30.98
C GLN A 449 10.35 46.01 -29.76
N ASP A 450 9.72 45.26 -28.84
CA ASP A 450 10.45 44.31 -27.98
C ASP A 450 9.91 42.87 -28.17
N PRO A 451 10.70 41.92 -28.72
CA PRO A 451 10.25 40.55 -29.07
C PRO A 451 9.70 39.72 -27.90
N GLU A 452 10.06 40.04 -26.65
CA GLU A 452 9.59 39.32 -25.45
C GLU A 452 8.09 39.56 -25.15
N SER A 453 7.53 40.69 -25.58
CA SER A 453 6.11 41.04 -25.31
C SER A 453 5.11 40.18 -26.08
N LEU A 454 5.43 39.77 -27.31
CA LEU A 454 4.58 38.92 -28.14
C LEU A 454 4.65 37.42 -27.76
N HIS A 455 5.66 37.03 -26.98
CA HIS A 455 5.91 35.62 -26.65
C HIS A 455 4.90 35.03 -25.65
N GLY A 456 4.35 35.88 -24.75
CA GLY A 456 3.39 35.45 -23.72
C GLY A 456 1.99 35.15 -24.27
N GLU A 457 1.50 35.96 -25.22
CA GLU A 457 0.19 35.77 -25.88
C GLU A 457 0.18 34.50 -26.76
N GLN A 458 1.25 34.30 -27.54
CA GLN A 458 1.44 33.12 -28.38
C GLN A 458 1.49 31.80 -27.57
N LYS A 459 1.85 31.87 -26.29
CA LYS A 459 1.98 30.69 -25.43
C LYS A 459 0.64 30.13 -24.96
N ILE A 460 -0.27 31.00 -24.53
CA ILE A 460 -1.65 30.61 -24.23
C ILE A 460 -2.34 30.16 -25.52
N GLU A 461 -2.13 30.87 -26.64
CA GLU A 461 -2.68 30.47 -27.94
C GLU A 461 -2.19 29.08 -28.36
N ALA A 462 -0.90 28.78 -28.24
CA ALA A 462 -0.33 27.48 -28.60
C ALA A 462 -0.92 26.32 -27.79
N GLU A 463 -1.19 26.51 -26.49
CA GLU A 463 -1.80 25.47 -25.64
C GLU A 463 -3.33 25.34 -25.88
N THR A 464 -3.97 26.40 -26.39
CA THR A 464 -5.43 26.45 -26.65
C THR A 464 -5.84 26.22 -28.11
N ARG A 465 -4.90 26.11 -29.08
CA ARG A 465 -5.16 25.99 -30.54
C ARG A 465 -5.89 24.72 -31.02
N ALA A 466 -6.40 23.90 -30.10
CA ALA A 466 -7.22 22.72 -30.39
C ALA A 466 -8.62 22.79 -29.74
N MET A 467 -9.09 23.99 -29.39
CA MET A 467 -10.40 24.25 -28.76
C MET A 467 -11.52 24.55 -29.75
#